data_AF-A0A8T3RZW4-F1
#
_entry.id   AF-A0A8T3RZW4-F1
#
_cell.length_a   1.000
_cell.length_b   1.000
_cell.length_c   1.000
_cell.angle_alpha   90.00
_cell.angle_beta   90.00
_cell.angle_gamma   90.00
#
_symmetry.space_group_name_H-M   'P 1'
#
loop_
_entity.id
_entity.type
_entity.pdbx_description
1 polymer ?
#
loop_
_entity_poly.entity_id
_entity_poly.type
_entity_poly.pdbx_seq_one_letter_code
_entity_poly.pdbx_strand_id
1 'polypeptide(L)'
;MKILITNNTLDERAGSELYARDVAISLLKRGHTVIAYSPRLGKVAEELRAATVAVVDDLDRISTPPDLIHGQHHLETMTALNKFPGVPAVYFCHGWLPWEEMPPLHPRILRYIAVDDTCRDRLILEHAIPENKVHVILNFVDLTKFLPRSPLPKKPKNALLFGNYTQDNLFYKNIQDACTQLNINLDTAGTGMRNSTAAPHELLKNYDIVFAKAKCALEAMAVGTAVILHNNDRLGPLVTLKKLDALRRLNFGIRTFNELVSAEAVITRLAQYDAEDAAKTSSRLRSLVDCESTVDEILNVYSEILIEHQQEYSFNPNAEGQANAKYIRGLSESKNMTLAPRWLNAQATALQTENNALRAENNAWKNSVLFRLKEKILKIPGSRKIVSSLVRFFSDRNKK
;
A
#
# COMPACT_ATOMS: atom_id res chain seq x y z
N MET A 1 -12.07 -18.65 -21.65
CA MET A 1 -12.06 -17.19 -21.88
C MET A 1 -10.63 -16.70 -22.00
N LYS A 2 -10.40 -15.69 -22.84
CA LYS A 2 -9.17 -14.91 -22.94
C LYS A 2 -9.32 -13.61 -22.14
N ILE A 3 -8.52 -13.48 -21.08
CA ILE A 3 -8.66 -12.41 -20.09
C ILE A 3 -7.39 -11.55 -20.12
N LEU A 4 -7.55 -10.25 -20.30
CA LEU A 4 -6.48 -9.26 -20.16
C LEU A 4 -6.56 -8.63 -18.77
N ILE A 5 -5.52 -8.80 -17.96
CA ILE A 5 -5.38 -8.16 -16.65
C ILE A 5 -4.46 -6.96 -16.81
N THR A 6 -4.92 -5.76 -16.45
CA THR A 6 -4.10 -4.55 -16.48
C THR A 6 -3.55 -4.24 -15.10
N ASN A 7 -2.34 -3.67 -15.02
CA ASN A 7 -1.78 -3.06 -13.82
C ASN A 7 -0.78 -1.97 -14.23
N ASN A 8 -0.50 -0.99 -13.38
CA ASN A 8 0.39 0.13 -13.70
C ASN A 8 1.87 -0.26 -13.59
N THR A 9 2.16 -1.24 -12.74
CA THR A 9 3.46 -1.89 -12.64
C THR A 9 3.27 -3.39 -12.44
N LEU A 10 4.16 -4.19 -13.00
CA LEU A 10 4.38 -5.59 -12.60
C LEU A 10 5.86 -5.72 -12.26
N ASP A 11 6.36 -4.72 -11.53
CA ASP A 11 7.77 -4.56 -11.20
C ASP A 11 8.04 -5.14 -9.81
N GLU A 12 7.87 -4.33 -8.77
CA GLU A 12 8.13 -4.74 -7.39
C GLU A 12 6.92 -5.42 -6.74
N ARG A 13 7.17 -6.13 -5.65
CA ARG A 13 6.14 -6.84 -4.88
C ARG A 13 5.32 -5.87 -4.03
N ALA A 14 4.23 -5.36 -4.61
CA ALA A 14 3.23 -4.56 -3.93
C ALA A 14 1.84 -5.19 -4.03
N GLY A 15 0.86 -4.58 -3.35
CA GLY A 15 -0.43 -5.22 -3.05
C GLY A 15 -1.24 -5.58 -4.29
N SER A 16 -1.42 -4.64 -5.22
CA SER A 16 -2.20 -4.87 -6.44
C SER A 16 -1.44 -5.74 -7.44
N GLU A 17 -0.12 -5.65 -7.51
CA GLU A 17 0.72 -6.50 -8.35
C GLU A 17 0.67 -7.96 -7.91
N LEU A 18 0.77 -8.22 -6.60
CA LEU A 18 0.64 -9.57 -6.06
C LEU A 18 -0.79 -10.10 -6.21
N TYR A 19 -1.82 -9.24 -6.08
CA TYR A 19 -3.20 -9.62 -6.34
C TYR A 19 -3.38 -10.04 -7.81
N ALA A 20 -2.94 -9.21 -8.76
CA ALA A 20 -2.99 -9.51 -10.19
C ALA A 20 -2.26 -10.82 -10.51
N ARG A 21 -1.08 -11.04 -9.91
CA ARG A 21 -0.33 -12.29 -10.04
C ARG A 21 -1.13 -13.50 -9.57
N ASP A 22 -1.66 -13.45 -8.35
CA ASP A 22 -2.35 -14.59 -7.74
C ASP A 22 -3.63 -14.94 -8.54
N VAL A 23 -4.41 -13.93 -8.95
CA VAL A 23 -5.58 -14.11 -9.82
C VAL A 23 -5.19 -14.69 -11.18
N ALA A 24 -4.15 -14.15 -11.83
CA ALA A 24 -3.71 -14.61 -13.14
C ALA A 24 -3.30 -16.09 -13.13
N ILE A 25 -2.52 -16.50 -12.13
CA ILE A 25 -2.08 -17.89 -11.96
C ILE A 25 -3.28 -18.80 -11.68
N SER A 26 -4.21 -18.38 -10.83
CA SER A 26 -5.39 -19.17 -10.47
C SER A 26 -6.36 -19.33 -11.66
N LEU A 27 -6.53 -18.29 -12.49
CA LEU A 27 -7.28 -18.34 -13.74
C LEU A 27 -6.60 -19.26 -14.78
N LEU A 28 -5.27 -19.19 -14.91
CA LEU A 28 -4.54 -20.06 -15.82
C LEU A 28 -4.71 -21.54 -15.44
N LYS A 29 -4.64 -21.87 -14.14
CA LYS A 29 -4.88 -23.23 -13.63
C LYS A 29 -6.29 -23.77 -13.96
N ARG A 30 -7.28 -22.88 -14.06
CA ARG A 30 -8.66 -23.20 -14.46
C ARG A 30 -8.86 -23.30 -15.98
N GLY A 31 -7.79 -23.20 -16.77
CA GLY A 31 -7.84 -23.36 -18.23
C GLY A 31 -8.21 -22.08 -19.00
N HIS A 32 -8.16 -20.91 -18.36
CA HIS A 32 -8.32 -19.64 -19.06
C HIS A 32 -7.03 -19.22 -19.76
N THR A 33 -7.15 -18.51 -20.88
CA THR A 33 -6.02 -17.84 -21.52
C THR A 33 -5.83 -16.48 -20.85
N VAL A 34 -4.72 -16.27 -20.15
CA VAL A 34 -4.49 -15.04 -19.38
C VAL A 34 -3.31 -14.27 -19.94
N ILE A 35 -3.50 -12.96 -20.12
CA ILE A 35 -2.46 -12.01 -20.49
C ILE A 35 -2.41 -10.94 -19.41
N ALA A 36 -1.24 -10.68 -18.85
CA ALA A 36 -1.00 -9.56 -17.96
C ALA A 36 -0.33 -8.41 -18.73
N TYR A 37 -0.85 -7.20 -18.59
CA TYR A 37 -0.32 -6.00 -19.20
C TYR A 37 0.10 -4.98 -18.15
N SER A 38 1.30 -4.43 -18.32
CA SER A 38 1.77 -3.27 -17.56
C SER A 38 2.87 -2.52 -18.31
N PRO A 39 2.88 -1.18 -18.31
CA PRO A 39 3.94 -0.38 -18.95
C PRO A 39 5.30 -0.51 -18.23
N ARG A 40 5.33 -0.97 -16.98
CA ARG A 40 6.56 -1.24 -16.22
C ARG A 40 6.59 -2.69 -15.77
N LEU A 41 7.65 -3.42 -16.14
CA LEU A 41 7.82 -4.84 -15.83
C LEU A 41 9.09 -5.06 -14.99
N GLY A 42 9.04 -6.06 -14.11
CA GLY A 42 10.16 -6.48 -13.28
C GLY A 42 9.84 -7.80 -12.58
N LYS A 43 10.13 -7.91 -11.28
CA LYS A 43 10.07 -9.18 -10.53
C LYS A 43 8.71 -9.86 -10.61
N VAL A 44 7.60 -9.12 -10.49
CA VAL A 44 6.26 -9.73 -10.56
C VAL A 44 5.96 -10.23 -11.98
N ALA A 45 6.39 -9.51 -13.02
CA ALA A 45 6.31 -9.97 -14.40
C ALA A 45 7.13 -11.24 -14.66
N GLU A 46 8.32 -11.35 -14.06
CA GLU A 46 9.15 -12.57 -14.12
C GLU A 46 8.44 -13.76 -13.47
N GLU A 47 7.80 -13.57 -12.31
CA GLU A 47 7.02 -14.61 -11.64
C GLU A 47 5.82 -15.08 -12.47
N LEU A 48 5.10 -14.15 -13.09
CA LEU A 48 4.00 -14.45 -14.00
C LEU A 48 4.48 -15.28 -15.20
N ARG A 49 5.60 -14.90 -15.83
CA ARG A 49 6.21 -15.64 -16.94
C ARG A 49 6.67 -17.03 -16.51
N ALA A 50 7.27 -17.14 -15.32
CA ALA A 50 7.69 -18.43 -14.76
C ALA A 50 6.49 -19.36 -14.53
N ALA A 51 5.32 -18.79 -14.20
CA ALA A 51 4.05 -19.51 -14.12
C ALA A 51 3.37 -19.71 -15.49
N THR A 52 4.03 -19.36 -16.60
CA THR A 52 3.53 -19.45 -17.99
C THR A 52 2.36 -18.53 -18.34
N VAL A 53 2.12 -17.49 -17.54
CA VAL A 53 1.21 -16.39 -17.91
C VAL A 53 1.92 -15.49 -18.92
N ALA A 54 1.26 -15.14 -20.03
CA ALA A 54 1.80 -14.19 -20.99
C ALA A 54 1.87 -12.79 -20.38
N VAL A 55 3.00 -12.10 -20.52
CA VAL A 55 3.19 -10.73 -19.99
C VAL A 55 3.70 -9.80 -21.08
N VAL A 56 2.97 -8.71 -21.31
CA VAL A 56 3.28 -7.68 -22.30
C VAL A 56 3.36 -6.29 -21.67
N ASP A 57 4.26 -5.46 -22.21
CA ASP A 57 4.40 -4.03 -21.91
C ASP A 57 3.82 -3.14 -23.02
N ASP A 58 3.39 -3.75 -24.12
CA ASP A 58 2.79 -3.11 -25.27
C ASP A 58 1.62 -3.97 -25.77
N LEU A 59 0.43 -3.36 -25.79
CA LEU A 59 -0.78 -4.05 -26.22
C LEU A 59 -0.82 -4.32 -27.74
N ASP A 60 0.04 -3.69 -28.54
CA ASP A 60 0.17 -4.01 -29.98
C ASP A 60 0.70 -5.42 -30.23
N ARG A 61 1.30 -6.05 -29.21
CA ARG A 61 1.74 -7.46 -29.27
C ARG A 61 0.62 -8.47 -29.14
N ILE A 62 -0.60 -8.04 -28.81
CA ILE A 62 -1.78 -8.89 -28.70
C ILE A 62 -2.55 -8.84 -30.04
N SER A 63 -2.43 -9.90 -30.84
CA SER A 63 -3.01 -9.96 -32.19
C SER A 63 -4.51 -10.27 -32.22
N THR A 64 -5.04 -10.91 -31.18
CA THR A 64 -6.45 -11.26 -31.08
C THR A 64 -7.03 -10.62 -29.82
N PRO A 65 -8.15 -9.86 -29.93
CA PRO A 65 -8.78 -9.24 -28.77
C PRO A 65 -9.04 -10.24 -27.64
N PRO A 66 -8.91 -9.81 -26.38
CA PRO A 66 -9.40 -10.59 -25.25
C PRO A 66 -10.94 -10.64 -25.27
N ASP A 67 -11.51 -11.66 -24.64
CA ASP A 67 -12.95 -11.74 -24.40
C ASP A 67 -13.36 -10.71 -23.33
N LEU A 68 -12.46 -10.44 -22.38
CA LEU A 68 -12.70 -9.57 -21.24
C LEU A 68 -11.44 -8.82 -20.79
N ILE A 69 -11.62 -7.58 -20.34
CA ILE A 69 -10.61 -6.81 -19.60
C ILE A 69 -10.90 -6.84 -18.08
N HIS A 70 -10.00 -7.45 -17.31
CA HIS A 70 -9.88 -7.20 -15.87
C HIS A 70 -9.03 -5.93 -15.70
N GLY A 71 -9.73 -4.81 -15.57
CA GLY A 71 -9.11 -3.51 -15.37
C GLY A 71 -8.62 -3.35 -13.93
N GLN A 72 -7.32 -3.14 -13.75
CA GLN A 72 -6.76 -2.50 -12.57
C GLN A 72 -5.90 -1.32 -13.00
N HIS A 73 -5.97 -0.28 -12.19
CA HIS A 73 -5.41 1.04 -12.45
C HIS A 73 -5.94 1.70 -13.74
N HIS A 74 -6.32 2.97 -13.61
CA HIS A 74 -7.21 3.58 -14.60
C HIS A 74 -6.54 3.90 -15.93
N LEU A 75 -5.26 4.28 -15.94
CA LEU A 75 -4.52 4.55 -17.17
C LEU A 75 -4.46 3.30 -18.03
N GLU A 76 -4.04 2.18 -17.45
CA GLU A 76 -3.85 0.93 -18.19
C GLU A 76 -5.18 0.31 -18.59
N THR A 77 -6.21 0.41 -17.74
CA THR A 77 -7.58 0.01 -18.10
C THR A 77 -8.09 0.79 -19.30
N MET A 78 -7.92 2.12 -19.31
CA MET A 78 -8.38 2.96 -20.41
C MET A 78 -7.56 2.75 -21.69
N THR A 79 -6.24 2.49 -21.58
CA THR A 79 -5.41 2.08 -22.72
C THR A 79 -5.91 0.77 -23.32
N ALA A 80 -6.22 -0.23 -22.49
CA ALA A 80 -6.76 -1.50 -22.96
C ALA A 80 -8.14 -1.36 -23.62
N LEU A 81 -9.05 -0.60 -23.02
CA LEU A 81 -10.36 -0.31 -23.61
C LEU A 81 -10.23 0.33 -24.99
N ASN A 82 -9.34 1.31 -25.16
CA ASN A 82 -9.14 2.00 -26.43
C ASN A 82 -8.45 1.12 -27.48
N LYS A 83 -7.52 0.24 -27.07
CA LYS A 83 -6.85 -0.70 -27.96
C LYS A 83 -7.78 -1.80 -28.49
N PHE A 84 -8.72 -2.27 -27.66
CA PHE A 84 -9.65 -3.36 -28.02
C PHE A 84 -11.11 -2.86 -28.01
N PRO A 85 -11.58 -2.20 -29.09
CA PRO A 85 -12.98 -1.83 -29.26
C PRO A 85 -13.91 -3.04 -29.11
N GLY A 86 -15.10 -2.84 -28.54
CA GLY A 86 -16.08 -3.91 -28.38
C GLY A 86 -15.84 -4.88 -27.22
N VAL A 87 -14.69 -4.83 -26.55
CA VAL A 87 -14.41 -5.73 -25.40
C VAL A 87 -14.97 -5.12 -24.09
N PRO A 88 -15.79 -5.87 -23.31
CA PRO A 88 -16.27 -5.41 -22.01
C PRO A 88 -15.17 -5.45 -20.94
N ALA A 89 -15.40 -4.76 -19.84
CA ALA A 89 -14.47 -4.68 -18.72
C ALA A 89 -15.16 -4.75 -17.36
N VAL A 90 -14.42 -5.29 -16.39
CA VAL A 90 -14.62 -5.08 -14.96
C VAL A 90 -13.50 -4.20 -14.45
N TYR A 91 -13.78 -3.22 -13.59
CA TYR A 91 -12.74 -2.40 -12.96
C TYR A 91 -12.60 -2.72 -11.48
N PHE A 92 -11.39 -3.06 -11.02
CA PHE A 92 -11.07 -3.31 -9.62
C PHE A 92 -10.44 -2.07 -8.97
N CYS A 93 -11.00 -1.64 -7.84
CA CYS A 93 -10.49 -0.58 -6.98
C CYS A 93 -9.87 -1.22 -5.73
N HIS A 94 -8.54 -1.17 -5.64
CA HIS A 94 -7.74 -1.76 -4.57
C HIS A 94 -7.37 -0.79 -3.45
N GLY A 95 -7.67 0.51 -3.62
CA GLY A 95 -7.22 1.51 -2.66
C GLY A 95 -8.03 2.80 -2.60
N TRP A 96 -8.18 3.30 -1.37
CA TRP A 96 -8.85 4.57 -1.08
C TRP A 96 -8.03 5.81 -1.48
N LEU A 97 -6.70 5.78 -1.30
CA LEU A 97 -5.85 6.96 -1.45
C LEU A 97 -5.16 7.12 -2.81
N PRO A 98 -4.60 6.04 -3.42
CA PRO A 98 -3.79 6.22 -4.63
C PRO A 98 -4.61 6.80 -5.77
N TRP A 99 -3.96 7.61 -6.59
CA TRP A 99 -4.57 8.24 -7.75
C TRP A 99 -4.85 7.20 -8.83
N GLU A 100 -3.97 6.22 -8.94
CA GLU A 100 -4.04 5.08 -9.86
C GLU A 100 -5.34 4.28 -9.70
N GLU A 101 -5.97 4.34 -8.52
CA GLU A 101 -7.22 3.65 -8.20
C GLU A 101 -8.48 4.40 -8.65
N MET A 102 -8.36 5.64 -9.13
CA MET A 102 -9.48 6.46 -9.57
C MET A 102 -10.31 5.73 -10.64
N PRO A 103 -11.59 5.39 -10.40
CA PRO A 103 -12.37 4.61 -11.35
C PRO A 103 -12.64 5.40 -12.65
N PRO A 104 -12.25 4.90 -13.83
CA PRO A 104 -12.65 5.50 -15.09
C PRO A 104 -14.14 5.25 -15.34
N LEU A 105 -14.87 6.28 -15.78
CA LEU A 105 -16.27 6.15 -16.20
C LEU A 105 -16.32 5.83 -17.69
N HIS A 106 -16.56 4.57 -18.04
CA HIS A 106 -16.62 4.14 -19.44
C HIS A 106 -17.82 3.23 -19.72
N PRO A 107 -18.54 3.36 -20.86
CA PRO A 107 -19.72 2.55 -21.18
C PRO A 107 -19.46 1.05 -21.16
N ARG A 108 -18.24 0.63 -21.48
CA ARG A 108 -17.83 -0.79 -21.47
C ARG A 108 -17.32 -1.31 -20.13
N ILE A 109 -17.24 -0.49 -19.09
CA ILE A 109 -17.00 -0.97 -17.73
C ILE A 109 -18.37 -1.29 -17.11
N LEU A 110 -18.71 -2.57 -17.10
CA LEU A 110 -20.04 -3.04 -16.73
C LEU A 110 -20.17 -3.24 -15.23
N ARG A 111 -19.08 -3.57 -14.54
CA ARG A 111 -19.01 -3.73 -13.09
C ARG A 111 -17.75 -3.11 -12.51
N TYR A 112 -17.87 -2.63 -11.27
CA TYR A 112 -16.79 -2.10 -10.45
C TYR A 112 -16.66 -2.94 -9.19
N ILE A 113 -15.46 -3.41 -8.90
CA ILE A 113 -15.19 -4.29 -7.77
C ILE A 113 -14.38 -3.51 -6.74
N ALA A 114 -14.90 -3.42 -5.53
CA ALA A 114 -14.19 -2.89 -4.38
C ALA A 114 -13.62 -4.03 -3.53
N VAL A 115 -12.38 -3.89 -3.06
CA VAL A 115 -11.77 -4.89 -2.18
C VAL A 115 -12.11 -4.74 -0.69
N ASP A 116 -12.87 -3.70 -0.35
CA ASP A 116 -13.41 -3.42 0.97
C ASP A 116 -14.53 -2.37 0.91
N ASP A 117 -15.19 -2.14 2.06
CA ASP A 117 -16.25 -1.14 2.17
C ASP A 117 -15.73 0.30 2.03
N THR A 118 -14.43 0.54 2.25
CA THR A 118 -13.84 1.87 2.05
C THR A 118 -13.77 2.19 0.55
N CYS A 119 -13.31 1.25 -0.27
CA CYS A 119 -13.25 1.37 -1.71
C CYS A 119 -14.67 1.39 -2.30
N ARG A 120 -15.62 0.62 -1.75
CA ARG A 120 -17.03 0.68 -2.16
C ARG A 120 -17.57 2.11 -2.00
N ASP A 121 -17.33 2.72 -0.84
CA ASP A 121 -17.76 4.09 -0.59
C ASP A 121 -17.08 5.08 -1.53
N ARG A 122 -15.79 4.87 -1.89
CA ARG A 122 -15.11 5.71 -2.89
C ARG A 122 -15.85 5.67 -4.23
N LEU A 123 -16.14 4.46 -4.71
CA LEU A 123 -16.84 4.26 -5.99
C LEU A 123 -18.21 4.95 -5.99
N ILE A 124 -19.01 4.75 -4.95
CA ILE A 124 -20.39 5.26 -4.90
C ILE A 124 -20.44 6.74 -4.56
N LEU A 125 -19.73 7.18 -3.52
CA LEU A 125 -19.87 8.52 -2.94
C LEU A 125 -18.99 9.58 -3.60
N GLU A 126 -17.76 9.24 -4.00
CA GLU A 126 -16.84 10.20 -4.65
C GLU A 126 -16.96 10.20 -6.18
N HIS A 127 -17.33 9.06 -6.76
CA HIS A 127 -17.34 8.88 -8.22
C HIS A 127 -18.73 8.60 -8.79
N ALA A 128 -19.78 8.61 -7.97
CA ALA A 128 -21.17 8.44 -8.38
C ALA A 128 -21.41 7.19 -9.25
N ILE A 129 -20.65 6.11 -9.01
CA ILE A 129 -20.92 4.83 -9.64
C ILE A 129 -22.27 4.30 -9.10
N PRO A 130 -23.21 3.92 -9.97
CA PRO A 130 -24.47 3.32 -9.54
C PRO A 130 -24.22 2.09 -8.65
N GLU A 131 -24.90 2.01 -7.51
CA GLU A 131 -24.68 0.96 -6.52
C GLU A 131 -24.91 -0.45 -7.10
N ASN A 132 -25.87 -0.60 -8.01
CA ASN A 132 -26.13 -1.86 -8.72
C ASN A 132 -25.01 -2.31 -9.67
N LYS A 133 -23.99 -1.46 -9.91
CA LYS A 133 -22.77 -1.81 -10.65
C LYS A 133 -21.57 -2.09 -9.74
N VAL A 134 -21.69 -1.89 -8.42
CA VAL A 134 -20.60 -2.03 -7.46
C VAL A 134 -20.74 -3.33 -6.68
N HIS A 135 -19.72 -4.18 -6.73
CA HIS A 135 -19.64 -5.41 -5.93
C HIS A 135 -18.45 -5.33 -4.97
N VAL A 136 -18.55 -5.98 -3.81
CA VAL A 136 -17.45 -6.07 -2.86
C VAL A 136 -16.90 -7.48 -2.85
N ILE A 137 -15.74 -7.67 -3.51
CA ILE A 137 -15.00 -8.93 -3.51
C ILE A 137 -13.73 -8.69 -2.70
N LEU A 138 -13.73 -9.23 -1.48
CA LEU A 138 -12.67 -8.93 -0.52
C LEU A 138 -11.36 -9.66 -0.85
N ASN A 139 -10.21 -9.08 -0.44
CA ASN A 139 -8.89 -9.70 -0.66
C ASN A 139 -8.75 -11.12 -0.07
N PHE A 140 -7.94 -11.96 -0.69
CA PHE A 140 -7.76 -13.36 -0.32
C PHE A 140 -6.29 -13.71 -0.02
N VAL A 141 -6.06 -14.94 0.42
CA VAL A 141 -4.75 -15.56 0.67
C VAL A 141 -4.70 -16.91 -0.06
N ASP A 142 -3.57 -17.21 -0.68
CA ASP A 142 -3.29 -18.56 -1.17
C ASP A 142 -3.02 -19.50 0.02
N LEU A 143 -4.06 -20.16 0.50
CA LEU A 143 -4.00 -21.04 1.66
C LEU A 143 -3.20 -22.33 1.41
N THR A 144 -2.89 -22.65 0.15
CA THR A 144 -1.98 -23.76 -0.20
C THR A 144 -0.52 -23.40 0.08
N LYS A 145 -0.20 -22.11 0.03
CA LYS A 145 1.14 -21.56 0.30
C LYS A 145 1.31 -21.10 1.74
N PHE A 146 0.33 -20.39 2.29
CA PHE A 146 0.37 -19.87 3.67
C PHE A 146 -0.19 -20.91 4.64
N LEU A 147 0.64 -21.91 4.95
CA LEU A 147 0.30 -23.00 5.87
C LEU A 147 0.37 -22.54 7.34
N PRO A 148 -0.47 -23.11 8.23
CA PRO A 148 -0.44 -22.80 9.65
C PRO A 148 0.92 -23.09 10.30
N ARG A 149 1.34 -22.23 11.24
CA ARG A 149 2.49 -22.45 12.12
C ARG A 149 2.11 -23.31 13.34
N SER A 150 3.12 -23.75 14.09
CA SER A 150 2.94 -24.35 15.41
C SER A 150 2.25 -23.38 16.39
N PRO A 151 1.60 -23.86 17.47
CA PRO A 151 0.90 -23.00 18.44
C PRO A 151 1.75 -21.85 18.97
N LEU A 152 1.10 -20.70 19.22
CA LEU A 152 1.72 -19.52 19.81
C LEU A 152 2.11 -19.76 21.29
N PRO A 153 3.23 -19.18 21.76
CA PRO A 153 3.62 -19.27 23.17
C PRO A 153 2.68 -18.45 24.06
N LYS A 154 2.59 -18.77 25.36
CA LYS A 154 1.77 -17.98 26.31
C LYS A 154 2.23 -16.51 26.44
N LYS A 155 3.52 -16.25 26.20
CA LYS A 155 4.10 -14.89 26.18
C LYS A 155 4.85 -14.73 24.86
N PRO A 156 4.61 -13.64 24.11
CA PRO A 156 5.26 -13.41 22.83
C PRO A 156 6.74 -13.10 23.02
N LYS A 157 7.58 -13.55 22.09
CA LYS A 157 9.03 -13.32 22.10
C LYS A 157 9.53 -12.63 20.86
N ASN A 158 8.92 -12.92 19.70
CA ASN A 158 9.37 -12.38 18.42
C ASN A 158 8.22 -11.64 17.74
N ALA A 159 8.48 -10.39 17.38
CA ALA A 159 7.59 -9.54 16.61
C ALA A 159 8.22 -9.19 15.24
N LEU A 160 7.38 -9.02 14.24
CA LEU A 160 7.77 -8.54 12.92
C LEU A 160 6.98 -7.29 12.55
N LEU A 161 7.66 -6.24 12.14
CA LEU A 161 7.03 -5.14 11.41
C LEU A 161 7.05 -5.48 9.91
N PHE A 162 5.89 -5.87 9.36
CA PHE A 162 5.76 -6.45 8.04
C PHE A 162 4.99 -5.53 7.09
N GLY A 163 5.68 -4.99 6.09
CA GLY A 163 5.11 -4.15 5.05
C GLY A 163 6.15 -3.22 4.42
N ASN A 164 5.75 -2.47 3.39
CA ASN A 164 6.65 -1.60 2.62
C ASN A 164 6.90 -0.23 3.31
N TYR A 165 7.12 -0.23 4.63
CA TYR A 165 7.45 0.96 5.43
C TYR A 165 8.94 1.30 5.32
N THR A 166 9.36 2.49 5.74
CA THR A 166 10.79 2.82 5.91
C THR A 166 11.22 2.64 7.37
N GLN A 167 12.52 2.45 7.63
CA GLN A 167 13.06 2.34 9.00
C GLN A 167 13.43 3.71 9.63
N ASP A 168 13.66 4.73 8.80
CA ASP A 168 14.11 6.06 9.24
C ASP A 168 12.95 6.97 9.70
N ASN A 169 12.13 6.51 10.64
CA ASN A 169 11.01 7.29 11.14
C ASN A 169 10.71 7.08 12.62
N LEU A 170 10.03 8.07 13.21
CA LEU A 170 9.70 8.10 14.64
C LEU A 170 8.77 6.94 15.05
N PHE A 171 7.86 6.51 14.16
CA PHE A 171 6.94 5.43 14.50
C PHE A 171 7.65 4.08 14.64
N TYR A 172 8.67 3.79 13.84
CA TYR A 172 9.48 2.58 13.98
C TYR A 172 10.15 2.55 15.36
N LYS A 173 10.77 3.68 15.76
CA LYS A 173 11.40 3.81 17.07
C LYS A 173 10.40 3.57 18.21
N ASN A 174 9.19 4.12 18.12
CA ASN A 174 8.15 3.90 19.12
C ASN A 174 7.74 2.42 19.25
N ILE A 175 7.66 1.68 18.14
CA ILE A 175 7.38 0.23 18.16
C ILE A 175 8.58 -0.54 18.76
N GLN A 176 9.80 -0.16 18.37
CA GLN A 176 11.03 -0.78 18.87
C GLN A 176 11.19 -0.58 20.39
N ASP A 177 10.97 0.64 20.89
CA ASP A 177 11.06 0.98 22.30
C ASP A 177 10.03 0.18 23.12
N ALA A 178 8.79 0.08 22.64
CA ALA A 178 7.75 -0.73 23.27
C ALA A 178 8.10 -2.23 23.31
N CYS A 179 8.59 -2.79 22.20
CA CYS A 179 8.99 -4.20 22.15
C CYS A 179 10.18 -4.46 23.10
N THR A 180 11.16 -3.57 23.14
CA THR A 180 12.34 -3.65 24.03
C THR A 180 11.92 -3.65 25.49
N GLN A 181 11.02 -2.74 25.90
CA GLN A 181 10.52 -2.69 27.27
C GLN A 181 9.83 -3.99 27.72
N LEU A 182 9.21 -4.71 26.78
CA LEU A 182 8.53 -5.98 27.05
C LEU A 182 9.39 -7.22 26.78
N ASN A 183 10.68 -7.05 26.49
CA ASN A 183 11.61 -8.13 26.10
C ASN A 183 11.12 -8.95 24.88
N ILE A 184 10.59 -8.26 23.88
CA ILE A 184 10.17 -8.81 22.60
C ILE A 184 11.18 -8.38 21.54
N ASN A 185 11.74 -9.33 20.80
CA ASN A 185 12.62 -9.05 19.66
C ASN A 185 11.79 -8.50 18.50
N LEU A 186 12.22 -7.41 17.88
CA LEU A 186 11.54 -6.81 16.74
C LEU A 186 12.39 -6.89 15.48
N ASP A 187 11.91 -7.65 14.50
CA ASP A 187 12.46 -7.66 13.14
C ASP A 187 11.61 -6.80 12.20
N THR A 188 12.13 -6.59 10.99
CA THR A 188 11.47 -5.82 9.93
C THR A 188 11.53 -6.57 8.60
N ALA A 189 10.46 -6.54 7.81
CA ALA A 189 10.47 -7.09 6.46
C ALA A 189 9.59 -6.28 5.50
N GLY A 190 10.14 -5.97 4.32
CA GLY A 190 9.49 -5.21 3.27
C GLY A 190 10.46 -4.33 2.46
N THR A 191 9.99 -3.83 1.32
CA THR A 191 10.83 -3.11 0.35
C THR A 191 11.40 -1.81 0.94
N GLY A 192 10.58 -1.00 1.61
CA GLY A 192 11.07 0.24 2.25
C GLY A 192 12.03 0.00 3.42
N MET A 193 12.08 -1.23 3.95
CA MET A 193 12.97 -1.66 5.03
C MET A 193 14.24 -2.31 4.50
N ARG A 194 14.43 -2.35 3.18
CA ARG A 194 15.55 -3.01 2.48
C ARG A 194 15.70 -4.50 2.87
N ASN A 195 14.62 -5.13 3.31
CA ASN A 195 14.56 -6.53 3.70
C ASN A 195 13.30 -7.20 3.11
N SER A 196 13.15 -7.11 1.79
CA SER A 196 12.02 -7.72 1.09
C SER A 196 12.22 -9.23 0.95
N THR A 197 11.13 -10.00 1.09
CA THR A 197 11.16 -11.47 0.99
C THR A 197 10.28 -11.97 -0.15
N ALA A 198 10.81 -12.92 -0.92
CA ALA A 198 10.04 -13.64 -1.92
C ALA A 198 9.13 -14.72 -1.30
N ALA A 199 9.40 -15.11 -0.05
CA ALA A 199 8.78 -16.22 0.65
C ALA A 199 8.17 -15.79 2.01
N PRO A 200 7.19 -14.86 2.03
CA PRO A 200 6.56 -14.42 3.28
C PRO A 200 5.90 -15.57 4.06
N HIS A 201 5.30 -16.54 3.36
CA HIS A 201 4.75 -17.77 3.93
C HIS A 201 5.74 -18.57 4.80
N GLU A 202 7.04 -18.55 4.51
CA GLU A 202 8.05 -19.20 5.35
C GLU A 202 8.52 -18.28 6.47
N LEU A 203 8.71 -16.99 6.17
CA LEU A 203 9.15 -15.99 7.16
C LEU A 203 8.17 -15.87 8.34
N LEU A 204 6.88 -15.75 8.06
CA LEU A 204 5.83 -15.45 9.03
C LEU A 204 5.70 -16.51 10.13
N LYS A 205 6.08 -17.76 9.87
CA LYS A 205 6.01 -18.87 10.84
C LYS A 205 6.88 -18.62 12.08
N ASN A 206 7.91 -17.78 11.95
CA ASN A 206 8.91 -17.52 12.99
C ASN A 206 8.50 -16.45 14.02
N TYR A 207 7.36 -15.78 13.80
CA TYR A 207 6.93 -14.65 14.62
C TYR A 207 5.67 -14.97 15.41
N ASP A 208 5.56 -14.36 16.59
CA ASP A 208 4.40 -14.48 17.46
C ASP A 208 3.41 -13.34 17.21
N ILE A 209 3.95 -12.14 16.94
CA ILE A 209 3.20 -10.92 16.69
C ILE A 209 3.67 -10.30 15.37
N VAL A 210 2.73 -9.85 14.55
CA VAL A 210 3.04 -9.12 13.32
C VAL A 210 2.31 -7.78 13.32
N PHE A 211 3.06 -6.70 13.13
CA PHE A 211 2.54 -5.37 12.84
C PHE A 211 2.37 -5.23 11.33
N ALA A 212 1.13 -5.16 10.85
CA ALA A 212 0.85 -5.17 9.41
C ALA A 212 -0.51 -4.53 9.08
N LYS A 213 -0.82 -4.45 7.79
CA LYS A 213 -2.13 -4.04 7.26
C LYS A 213 -2.51 -4.87 6.03
N ALA A 214 -3.79 -4.82 5.65
CA ALA A 214 -4.28 -5.36 4.38
C ALA A 214 -3.77 -6.78 4.09
N LYS A 215 -3.24 -7.05 2.88
CA LYS A 215 -2.75 -8.36 2.46
C LYS A 215 -1.69 -8.93 3.42
N CYS A 216 -0.77 -8.11 3.93
CA CYS A 216 0.24 -8.55 4.89
C CYS A 216 -0.38 -9.02 6.21
N ALA A 217 -1.41 -8.32 6.70
CA ALA A 217 -2.16 -8.73 7.89
C ALA A 217 -2.94 -10.03 7.66
N LEU A 218 -3.58 -10.16 6.49
CA LEU A 218 -4.27 -11.39 6.07
C LEU A 218 -3.35 -12.60 6.05
N GLU A 219 -2.20 -12.47 5.38
CA GLU A 219 -1.18 -13.52 5.27
C GLU A 219 -0.63 -13.95 6.64
N ALA A 220 -0.31 -12.97 7.50
CA ALA A 220 0.19 -13.22 8.85
C ALA A 220 -0.83 -13.97 9.74
N MET A 221 -2.08 -13.51 9.74
CA MET A 221 -3.15 -14.19 10.46
C MET A 221 -3.46 -15.58 9.88
N ALA A 222 -3.39 -15.76 8.56
CA ALA A 222 -3.62 -17.06 7.91
C ALA A 222 -2.57 -18.10 8.29
N VAL A 223 -1.33 -17.67 8.54
CA VAL A 223 -0.26 -18.51 9.12
C VAL A 223 -0.51 -18.77 10.60
N GLY A 224 -1.12 -17.83 11.33
CA GLY A 224 -1.50 -18.00 12.74
C GLY A 224 -0.70 -17.14 13.71
N THR A 225 -0.19 -16.00 13.27
CA THR A 225 0.41 -15.00 14.16
C THR A 225 -0.70 -14.14 14.79
N ALA A 226 -0.45 -13.57 15.98
CA ALA A 226 -1.25 -12.45 16.45
C ALA A 226 -0.93 -11.21 15.60
N VAL A 227 -1.93 -10.40 15.25
CA VAL A 227 -1.71 -9.24 14.36
C VAL A 227 -2.18 -7.94 15.00
N ILE A 228 -1.29 -6.97 15.08
CA ILE A 228 -1.60 -5.59 15.46
C ILE A 228 -1.64 -4.76 14.17
N LEU A 229 -2.76 -4.09 13.93
CA LEU A 229 -2.92 -3.28 12.74
C LEU A 229 -2.05 -2.03 12.83
N HIS A 230 -1.26 -1.77 11.79
CA HIS A 230 -0.34 -0.64 11.74
C HIS A 230 -0.16 -0.11 10.32
N ASN A 231 -0.07 1.22 10.19
CA ASN A 231 0.26 1.87 8.93
C ASN A 231 0.95 3.23 9.15
N ASN A 232 2.24 3.30 8.86
CA ASN A 232 3.04 4.52 9.02
C ASN A 232 2.93 5.07 10.45
N ASP A 233 2.57 6.34 10.62
CA ASP A 233 2.36 6.99 11.92
C ASP A 233 1.08 6.54 12.64
N ARG A 234 0.31 5.61 12.07
CA ARG A 234 -1.00 5.20 12.60
C ARG A 234 -1.01 3.77 13.14
N LEU A 235 -1.70 3.61 14.27
CA LEU A 235 -1.93 2.36 14.96
C LEU A 235 -3.43 2.02 14.95
N GLY A 236 -3.72 0.75 14.75
CA GLY A 236 -5.05 0.17 14.88
C GLY A 236 -5.09 -0.85 16.03
N PRO A 237 -6.19 -1.60 16.13
CA PRO A 237 -6.36 -2.60 17.18
C PRO A 237 -5.47 -3.84 16.95
N LEU A 238 -5.25 -4.60 18.02
CA LEU A 238 -4.98 -6.03 17.91
C LEU A 238 -6.23 -6.69 17.28
N VAL A 239 -6.03 -7.50 16.24
CA VAL A 239 -7.10 -8.28 15.64
C VAL A 239 -7.43 -9.43 16.57
N THR A 240 -8.71 -9.52 16.95
CA THR A 240 -9.24 -10.61 17.79
C THR A 240 -10.43 -11.26 17.12
N LEU A 241 -10.82 -12.45 17.56
CA LEU A 241 -11.94 -13.19 16.97
C LEU A 241 -13.22 -12.34 16.95
N LYS A 242 -13.47 -11.64 18.07
CA LYS A 242 -14.63 -10.75 18.24
C LYS A 242 -14.68 -9.61 17.22
N LYS A 243 -13.52 -9.09 16.80
CA LYS A 243 -13.43 -7.93 15.89
C LYS A 243 -13.21 -8.33 14.43
N LEU A 244 -12.97 -9.61 14.17
CA LEU A 244 -12.50 -10.11 12.88
C LEU A 244 -13.42 -9.71 11.72
N ASP A 245 -14.71 -10.01 11.82
CA ASP A 245 -15.67 -9.76 10.73
C ASP A 245 -15.77 -8.26 10.38
N ALA A 246 -15.81 -7.39 11.40
CA ALA A 246 -15.85 -5.94 11.20
C ALA A 246 -14.55 -5.39 10.57
N LEU A 247 -13.38 -5.86 11.05
CA LEU A 247 -12.09 -5.44 10.50
C LEU A 247 -11.87 -5.99 9.08
N ARG A 248 -12.42 -7.18 8.79
CA ARG A 248 -12.36 -7.85 7.49
C ARG A 248 -13.09 -7.05 6.40
N ARG A 249 -14.26 -6.49 6.72
CA ARG A 249 -15.01 -5.58 5.84
C ARG A 249 -14.24 -4.31 5.47
N LEU A 250 -13.33 -3.90 6.33
CA LEU A 250 -12.42 -2.77 6.10
C LEU A 250 -11.04 -3.21 5.58
N ASN A 251 -10.90 -4.48 5.19
CA ASN A 251 -9.66 -5.11 4.71
C ASN A 251 -8.45 -4.78 5.58
N PHE A 252 -8.65 -4.66 6.90
CA PHE A 252 -7.59 -4.32 7.84
C PHE A 252 -6.82 -3.05 7.40
N GLY A 253 -7.56 -2.12 6.77
CA GLY A 253 -7.04 -1.01 5.99
C GLY A 253 -7.25 0.34 6.68
N ILE A 254 -7.29 1.41 5.88
CA ILE A 254 -7.13 2.80 6.36
C ILE A 254 -8.13 3.22 7.45
N ARG A 255 -9.37 2.75 7.39
CA ARG A 255 -10.42 3.07 8.38
C ARG A 255 -10.21 2.39 9.74
N THR A 256 -9.27 1.46 9.84
CA THR A 256 -8.99 0.74 11.10
C THR A 256 -7.95 1.44 11.98
N PHE A 257 -7.24 2.44 11.47
CA PHE A 257 -6.21 3.16 12.22
C PHE A 257 -6.76 4.45 12.81
N ASN A 258 -6.90 4.50 14.13
CA ASN A 258 -7.56 5.60 14.84
C ASN A 258 -6.66 6.31 15.86
N GLU A 259 -5.42 5.86 16.01
CA GLU A 259 -4.47 6.36 17.00
C GLU A 259 -3.12 6.63 16.34
N LEU A 260 -2.35 7.59 16.87
CA LEU A 260 -0.95 7.79 16.48
C LEU A 260 -0.08 6.73 17.16
N VAL A 261 0.99 6.31 16.50
CA VAL A 261 1.93 5.34 17.09
C VAL A 261 2.76 6.02 18.19
N SER A 262 2.58 5.57 19.44
CA SER A 262 3.46 5.86 20.58
C SER A 262 3.89 4.56 21.26
N ALA A 263 4.95 4.58 22.06
CA ALA A 263 5.40 3.41 22.79
C ALA A 263 4.30 2.89 23.75
N GLU A 264 3.60 3.79 24.42
CA GLU A 264 2.50 3.48 25.34
C GLU A 264 1.31 2.85 24.62
N ALA A 265 0.94 3.38 23.45
CA ALA A 265 -0.12 2.83 22.63
C ALA A 265 0.24 1.40 22.16
N VAL A 266 1.49 1.18 21.73
CA VAL A 266 1.98 -0.14 21.32
C VAL A 266 2.00 -1.12 22.49
N ILE A 267 2.51 -0.73 23.66
CA ILE A 267 2.48 -1.55 24.89
C ILE A 267 1.04 -1.93 25.24
N THR A 268 0.10 -1.00 25.13
CA THR A 268 -1.32 -1.26 25.39
C THR A 268 -1.90 -2.31 24.44
N ARG A 269 -1.49 -2.32 23.17
CA ARG A 269 -1.89 -3.38 22.21
C ARG A 269 -1.21 -4.71 22.48
N LEU A 270 0.09 -4.70 22.81
CA LEU A 270 0.85 -5.90 23.16
C LEU A 270 0.31 -6.58 24.42
N ALA A 271 -0.16 -5.81 25.40
CA ALA A 271 -0.79 -6.32 26.62
C ALA A 271 -2.12 -7.07 26.37
N GLN A 272 -2.76 -6.87 25.20
CA GLN A 272 -3.99 -7.57 24.80
C GLN A 272 -3.72 -8.93 24.15
N TYR A 273 -2.45 -9.30 23.97
CA TYR A 273 -2.07 -10.55 23.34
C TYR A 273 -2.68 -11.77 24.05
N ASP A 274 -3.33 -12.62 23.27
CA ASP A 274 -3.86 -13.91 23.69
C ASP A 274 -3.59 -14.95 22.59
N ALA A 275 -2.78 -15.95 22.92
CA ALA A 275 -2.39 -17.02 22.01
C ALA A 275 -3.59 -17.89 21.56
N GLU A 276 -4.58 -18.10 22.43
CA GLU A 276 -5.76 -18.90 22.13
C GLU A 276 -6.71 -18.13 21.21
N ASP A 277 -6.95 -16.84 21.49
CA ASP A 277 -7.76 -15.99 20.61
C ASP A 277 -7.11 -15.83 19.23
N ALA A 278 -5.79 -15.66 19.15
CA ALA A 278 -5.08 -15.60 17.88
C ALA A 278 -5.23 -16.90 17.06
N ALA A 279 -5.18 -18.07 17.71
CA ALA A 279 -5.42 -19.36 17.05
C ALA A 279 -6.87 -19.47 16.52
N LYS A 280 -7.87 -19.07 17.31
CA LYS A 280 -9.27 -19.04 16.87
C LYS A 280 -9.51 -18.04 15.74
N THR A 281 -8.88 -16.87 15.82
CA THR A 281 -8.91 -15.83 14.78
C THR A 281 -8.34 -16.36 13.48
N SER A 282 -7.19 -17.04 13.52
CA SER A 282 -6.59 -17.68 12.35
C SER A 282 -7.50 -18.72 11.73
N SER A 283 -8.05 -19.64 12.55
CA SER A 283 -8.95 -20.68 12.07
C SER A 283 -10.20 -20.09 11.41
N ARG A 284 -10.81 -19.06 12.00
CA ARG A 284 -11.97 -18.38 11.42
C ARG A 284 -11.59 -17.64 10.14
N LEU A 285 -10.50 -16.88 10.13
CA LEU A 285 -10.06 -16.14 8.95
C LEU A 285 -9.83 -17.08 7.77
N ARG A 286 -9.16 -18.23 7.97
CA ARG A 286 -8.91 -19.21 6.90
C ARG A 286 -10.20 -19.69 6.22
N SER A 287 -11.34 -19.75 6.93
CA SER A 287 -12.64 -20.07 6.32
C SER A 287 -13.23 -18.96 5.43
N LEU A 288 -12.60 -17.78 5.40
CA LEU A 288 -13.14 -16.55 4.78
C LEU A 288 -12.25 -15.96 3.67
N VAL A 289 -11.04 -16.48 3.47
CA VAL A 289 -10.01 -15.82 2.65
C VAL A 289 -9.37 -16.72 1.61
N ASP A 290 -10.01 -17.84 1.29
CA ASP A 290 -9.46 -18.78 0.32
C ASP A 290 -9.43 -18.20 -1.09
N CYS A 291 -8.24 -18.21 -1.72
CA CYS A 291 -7.99 -17.73 -3.07
C CYS A 291 -8.95 -18.36 -4.09
N GLU A 292 -9.14 -19.68 -4.03
CA GLU A 292 -9.90 -20.40 -5.05
C GLU A 292 -11.38 -20.00 -5.01
N SER A 293 -11.96 -19.92 -3.81
CA SER A 293 -13.34 -19.44 -3.63
C SER A 293 -13.55 -18.00 -4.13
N THR A 294 -12.56 -17.12 -3.92
CA THR A 294 -12.64 -15.73 -4.40
C THR A 294 -12.50 -15.64 -5.92
N VAL A 295 -11.65 -16.47 -6.54
CA VAL A 295 -11.52 -16.54 -8.00
C VAL A 295 -12.80 -17.07 -8.65
N ASP A 296 -13.52 -17.98 -7.99
CA ASP A 296 -14.83 -18.43 -8.45
C ASP A 296 -15.87 -17.29 -8.42
N GLU A 297 -15.87 -16.45 -7.38
CA GLU A 297 -16.71 -15.23 -7.32
C GLU A 297 -16.37 -14.25 -8.46
N ILE A 298 -15.07 -14.05 -8.74
CA ILE A 298 -14.61 -13.21 -9.85
C ILE A 298 -15.08 -13.77 -11.20
N LEU A 299 -15.00 -15.09 -11.41
CA LEU A 299 -15.45 -15.75 -12.64
C LEU A 299 -16.96 -15.68 -12.84
N ASN A 300 -17.75 -15.68 -11.75
CA ASN A 300 -19.19 -15.45 -11.82
C ASN A 300 -19.48 -14.05 -12.36
N VAL A 301 -18.82 -13.01 -11.83
CA VAL A 301 -18.94 -11.65 -12.35
C VAL A 301 -18.56 -11.59 -13.84
N TYR A 302 -17.46 -12.26 -14.23
CA TYR A 302 -17.03 -12.27 -15.64
C TYR A 302 -18.09 -12.89 -16.54
N SER A 303 -18.69 -13.99 -16.11
CA SER A 303 -19.72 -14.68 -16.87
C SER A 303 -20.98 -13.81 -17.01
N GLU A 304 -21.41 -13.17 -15.92
CA GLU A 304 -22.56 -12.25 -15.91
C GLU A 304 -22.37 -11.11 -16.92
N ILE A 305 -21.22 -10.43 -16.88
CA ILE A 305 -21.00 -9.29 -17.77
C ILE A 305 -20.80 -9.69 -19.22
N LEU A 306 -20.29 -10.88 -19.51
CA LEU A 306 -20.17 -11.38 -20.87
C LEU A 306 -21.56 -11.68 -21.46
N ILE A 307 -22.47 -12.22 -20.64
CA ILE A 307 -23.87 -12.45 -21.03
C ILE A 307 -24.58 -11.11 -21.25
N GLU A 308 -24.48 -10.17 -20.29
CA GLU A 308 -25.04 -8.81 -20.42
C GLU A 308 -24.53 -8.12 -21.67
N HIS A 309 -23.21 -8.16 -21.91
CA HIS A 309 -22.59 -7.56 -23.08
C HIS A 309 -23.08 -8.21 -24.39
N GLN A 310 -23.21 -9.54 -24.45
CA GLN A 310 -23.74 -10.19 -25.65
C GLN A 310 -25.21 -9.81 -25.95
N GLN A 311 -26.01 -9.53 -24.92
CA GLN A 311 -27.44 -9.23 -25.06
C GLN A 311 -27.71 -7.74 -25.32
N GLU A 312 -26.98 -6.87 -24.64
CA GLU A 312 -27.28 -5.43 -24.57
C GLU A 312 -26.26 -4.55 -25.30
N TYR A 313 -25.11 -5.09 -25.71
CA TYR A 313 -24.09 -4.26 -26.33
C TYR A 313 -24.52 -3.77 -27.71
N SER A 314 -24.70 -2.45 -27.80
CA SER A 314 -24.71 -1.72 -29.04
C SER A 314 -23.45 -0.86 -29.11
N PHE A 315 -22.60 -1.12 -30.10
CA PHE A 315 -21.43 -0.28 -30.35
C PHE A 315 -21.88 1.17 -30.58
N ASN A 316 -21.42 2.07 -29.72
CA ASN A 316 -21.74 3.49 -29.78
C ASN A 316 -20.45 4.32 -29.71
N PRO A 317 -19.82 4.60 -30.86
CA PRO A 317 -18.58 5.38 -30.94
C PRO A 317 -18.70 6.75 -30.28
N ASN A 318 -19.88 7.38 -30.35
CA ASN A 318 -20.11 8.70 -29.78
C ASN A 318 -20.10 8.66 -28.24
N ALA A 319 -20.75 7.65 -27.64
CA ALA A 319 -20.75 7.47 -26.20
C ALA A 319 -19.33 7.13 -25.67
N GLU A 320 -18.60 6.25 -26.36
CA GLU A 320 -17.21 5.93 -26.01
C GLU A 320 -16.28 7.15 -26.18
N GLY A 321 -16.42 7.90 -27.28
CA GLY A 321 -15.67 9.13 -27.53
C GLY A 321 -15.93 10.21 -26.47
N GLN A 322 -17.18 10.38 -26.04
CA GLN A 322 -17.53 11.30 -24.95
C GLN A 322 -16.94 10.86 -23.60
N ALA A 323 -16.95 9.55 -23.31
CA ALA A 323 -16.34 9.00 -22.10
C ALA A 323 -14.83 9.23 -22.09
N ASN A 324 -14.15 8.96 -23.21
CA ASN A 324 -12.74 9.24 -23.40
C ASN A 324 -12.41 10.73 -23.22
N ALA A 325 -13.19 11.63 -23.83
CA ALA A 325 -12.97 13.08 -23.68
C ALA A 325 -13.13 13.54 -22.22
N LYS A 326 -14.17 13.06 -21.51
CA LYS A 326 -14.37 13.35 -20.08
C LYS A 326 -13.21 12.83 -19.23
N TYR A 327 -12.75 11.61 -19.51
CA TYR A 327 -11.62 11.00 -18.82
C TYR A 327 -10.34 11.82 -18.99
N ILE A 328 -9.98 12.19 -20.24
CA ILE A 328 -8.80 13.02 -20.54
C ILE A 328 -8.89 14.40 -19.85
N ARG A 329 -10.07 15.01 -19.82
CA ARG A 329 -10.30 16.26 -19.09
C ARG A 329 -10.01 16.10 -17.59
N GLY A 330 -10.52 15.02 -16.98
CA GLY A 330 -10.27 14.69 -15.58
C GLY A 330 -8.79 14.48 -15.24
N LEU A 331 -8.01 13.88 -16.15
CA LEU A 331 -6.54 13.78 -15.99
C LEU A 331 -5.87 15.16 -15.95
N SER A 332 -6.35 16.11 -16.75
CA SER A 332 -5.80 17.47 -16.82
C SER A 332 -6.08 18.26 -15.55
N GLU A 333 -7.28 18.12 -15.00
CA GLU A 333 -7.67 18.70 -13.70
C GLU A 333 -6.86 18.07 -12.55
N SER A 334 -6.62 16.76 -12.61
CA SER A 334 -5.82 16.00 -11.63
C SER A 334 -4.33 16.32 -11.67
N LYS A 335 -3.81 16.84 -12.79
CA LYS A 335 -2.41 17.24 -12.97
C LYS A 335 -1.99 18.35 -11.99
N ASN A 336 -2.96 19.15 -11.52
CA ASN A 336 -2.76 20.14 -10.47
C ASN A 336 -2.71 19.55 -9.05
N MET A 337 -3.08 18.28 -8.87
CA MET A 337 -3.03 17.55 -7.59
C MET A 337 -1.83 16.61 -7.45
N THR A 338 -1.14 16.23 -8.54
CA THR A 338 -0.30 15.02 -8.61
C THR A 338 1.22 15.21 -8.68
N LEU A 339 1.77 16.43 -8.57
CA LEU A 339 3.25 16.61 -8.56
C LEU A 339 3.92 16.60 -7.19
N ALA A 340 3.17 16.40 -6.11
CA ALA A 340 3.78 16.05 -4.84
C ALA A 340 2.89 15.05 -4.13
N PRO A 341 3.37 13.81 -3.90
CA PRO A 341 2.66 12.92 -3.01
C PRO A 341 2.43 13.64 -1.68
N ARG A 342 1.21 13.59 -1.13
CA ARG A 342 0.91 14.25 0.15
C ARG A 342 1.87 13.81 1.26
N TRP A 343 2.42 12.59 1.19
CA TRP A 343 3.50 12.14 2.09
C TRP A 343 4.82 12.89 1.89
N LEU A 344 5.13 13.32 0.67
CA LEU A 344 6.41 13.92 0.30
C LEU A 344 6.38 15.39 0.65
N ASN A 345 5.22 16.04 0.49
CA ASN A 345 4.99 17.38 1.01
C ASN A 345 4.95 17.39 2.54
N ALA A 346 4.32 16.41 3.19
CA ALA A 346 4.32 16.34 4.65
C ALA A 346 5.73 16.05 5.20
N GLN A 347 6.47 15.14 4.56
CA GLN A 347 7.85 14.80 4.95
C GLN A 347 8.83 15.92 4.61
N ALA A 348 8.69 16.60 3.47
CA ALA A 348 9.47 17.79 3.14
C ALA A 348 9.16 18.94 4.11
N THR A 349 7.89 19.16 4.46
CA THR A 349 7.50 20.18 5.46
C THR A 349 8.03 19.85 6.85
N ALA A 350 8.01 18.58 7.25
CA ALA A 350 8.57 18.11 8.52
C ALA A 350 10.10 18.26 8.55
N LEU A 351 10.80 17.79 7.50
CA LEU A 351 12.25 17.95 7.34
C LEU A 351 12.66 19.41 7.30
N GLN A 352 11.87 20.28 6.68
CA GLN A 352 12.15 21.71 6.61
C GLN A 352 11.96 22.37 7.98
N THR A 353 10.92 21.98 8.73
CA THR A 353 10.71 22.42 10.10
C THR A 353 11.86 21.96 11.01
N GLU A 354 12.29 20.71 10.90
CA GLU A 354 13.41 20.15 11.68
C GLU A 354 14.75 20.82 11.32
N ASN A 355 15.03 21.04 10.03
CA ASN A 355 16.25 21.71 9.59
C ASN A 355 16.28 23.18 10.07
N ASN A 356 15.13 23.86 10.10
CA ASN A 356 15.01 25.20 10.67
C ASN A 356 15.27 25.20 12.19
N ALA A 357 14.76 24.22 12.93
CA ALA A 357 15.02 24.06 14.36
C ALA A 357 16.51 23.79 14.65
N LEU A 358 17.14 22.87 13.91
CA LEU A 358 18.56 22.55 14.03
C LEU A 358 19.45 23.76 13.68
N ARG A 359 19.08 24.56 12.68
CA ARG A 359 19.77 25.81 12.34
C ARG A 359 19.67 26.83 13.47
N ALA A 360 18.49 26.96 14.08
CA ALA A 360 18.30 27.86 15.22
C ALA A 360 19.14 27.43 16.43
N GLU A 361 19.17 26.13 16.74
CA GLU A 361 19.98 25.57 17.83
C GLU A 361 21.48 25.73 17.58
N ASN A 362 21.96 25.44 16.37
CA ASN A 362 23.36 25.62 15.99
C ASN A 362 23.78 27.10 16.06
N ASN A 363 22.90 28.02 15.65
CA ASN A 363 23.15 29.46 15.80
C ASN A 363 23.18 29.89 17.27
N ALA A 364 22.29 29.37 18.12
CA ALA A 364 22.29 29.64 19.55
C ALA A 364 23.58 29.10 20.21
N TRP A 365 24.01 27.89 19.85
CA TRP A 365 25.25 27.29 20.32
C TRP A 365 26.47 28.10 19.88
N LYS A 366 26.57 28.46 18.59
CA LYS A 366 27.64 29.33 18.07
C LYS A 366 27.70 30.65 18.82
N ASN A 367 26.57 31.30 19.05
CA ASN A 367 26.52 32.56 19.79
C ASN A 367 26.95 32.38 21.25
N SER A 368 26.54 31.30 21.92
CA SER A 368 26.96 30.95 23.27
C SER A 368 28.47 30.67 23.38
N VAL A 369 29.04 29.95 22.41
CA VAL A 369 30.47 29.67 22.33
C VAL A 369 31.26 30.95 22.06
N LEU A 370 30.81 31.78 21.11
CA LEU A 370 31.43 33.06 20.78
C LEU A 370 31.40 34.01 21.99
N PHE A 371 30.30 34.04 22.74
CA PHE A 371 30.15 34.82 23.96
C PHE A 371 31.13 34.36 25.04
N ARG A 372 31.21 33.05 25.30
CA ARG A 372 32.16 32.47 26.27
C ARG A 372 33.62 32.67 25.88
N LEU A 373 33.95 32.60 24.59
CA LEU A 373 35.28 32.92 24.06
C LEU A 373 35.61 34.40 24.23
N LYS A 374 34.69 35.32 23.93
CA LYS A 374 34.87 36.76 24.17
C LYS A 374 35.12 37.06 25.65
N GLU A 375 34.31 36.48 26.54
CA GLU A 375 34.47 36.56 28.00
C GLU A 375 35.87 36.10 28.46
N LYS A 376 36.37 34.97 27.95
CA LYS A 376 37.71 34.45 28.28
C LYS A 376 38.83 35.33 27.73
N ILE A 377 38.72 35.79 26.48
CA ILE A 377 39.73 36.66 25.85
C ILE A 377 39.83 37.99 26.60
N LEU A 378 38.70 38.57 27.02
CA LEU A 378 38.67 39.84 27.76
C LEU A 378 39.29 39.76 29.16
N LYS A 379 39.48 38.55 29.72
CA LYS A 379 40.16 38.32 30.99
C LYS A 379 41.70 38.21 30.85
N ILE A 380 42.23 38.17 29.63
CA ILE A 380 43.68 38.18 29.37
C ILE A 380 44.20 39.62 29.42
N PRO A 381 45.20 39.95 30.27
CA PRO A 381 45.77 41.29 30.34
C PRO A 381 46.31 41.77 28.97
N GLY A 382 45.89 42.96 28.52
CA GLY A 382 46.31 43.54 27.24
C GLY A 382 45.47 43.17 26.01
N SER A 383 44.54 42.21 26.11
CA SER A 383 43.76 41.69 24.97
C SER A 383 42.74 42.67 24.38
N ARG A 384 42.27 43.66 25.17
CA ARG A 384 41.26 44.65 24.73
C ARG A 384 41.68 45.44 23.49
N LYS A 385 42.97 45.76 23.34
CA LYS A 385 43.52 46.47 22.16
C LYS A 385 43.61 45.59 20.90
N ILE A 386 43.77 44.27 21.08
CA ILE A 386 43.87 43.30 19.99
C ILE A 386 42.48 42.97 19.44
N VAL A 387 41.49 42.78 20.33
CA VAL A 387 40.10 42.52 19.94
C VAL A 387 39.47 43.72 19.21
N SER A 388 39.74 44.96 19.64
CA SER A 388 39.22 46.16 18.96
C SER A 388 39.79 46.35 17.54
N SER A 389 41.05 45.98 17.32
CA SER A 389 41.70 46.03 16.00
C SER A 389 41.18 44.95 15.05
N LEU A 390 40.93 43.73 15.56
CA LEU A 390 40.33 42.63 14.77
C LEU A 390 38.89 42.91 14.36
N VAL A 391 38.06 43.49 15.24
CA VAL A 391 36.66 43.86 14.92
C VAL A 391 36.60 44.93 13.81
N ARG A 392 37.52 45.91 13.81
CA ARG A 392 37.64 46.86 12.69
C ARG A 392 38.04 46.15 11.39
N PHE A 393 39.04 45.27 11.43
CA PHE A 393 39.53 44.57 10.25
C PHE A 393 38.47 43.69 9.56
N PHE A 394 37.60 43.01 10.33
CA PHE A 394 36.51 42.20 9.76
C PHE A 394 35.28 43.02 9.33
N SER A 395 35.04 44.19 9.94
CA SER A 395 33.93 45.07 9.54
C SER A 395 34.17 45.75 8.19
N ASP A 396 35.43 46.02 7.84
CA ASP A 396 35.80 46.61 6.54
C ASP A 396 35.76 45.60 5.38
N ARG A 397 35.81 44.29 5.65
CA ARG A 397 35.73 43.24 4.62
C ARG A 397 34.30 42.84 4.23
N ASN A 398 33.30 43.06 5.09
CA ASN A 398 31.89 42.78 4.77
C ASN A 398 31.18 43.94 4.03
N LYS A 399 31.92 45.00 3.64
CA LYS A 399 31.43 46.14 2.85
C LYS A 399 31.95 46.17 1.39
N LYS A 400 32.60 45.10 0.94
CA LYS A 400 32.87 44.81 -0.48
C LYS A 400 32.15 43.53 -0.84
#